data_AF-I0YRX9-F1
#
_entry.id   AF-I0YRX9-F1
#
_cell.length_a   1.000
_cell.length_b   1.000
_cell.length_c   1.000
_cell.angle_alpha   90.00
_cell.angle_beta   90.00
_cell.angle_gamma   90.00
#
_symmetry.space_group_name_H-M   'P 1'
#
loop_
_entity.id
_entity.type
_entity.pdbx_description
1 polymer ?
#
loop_
_entity_poly.entity_id
_entity_poly.type
_entity_poly.pdbx_seq_one_letter_code
_entity_poly.pdbx_strand_id
1 'polypeptide(L)'
;MKFGMLLRNSAAETPELQSLFVCYKHLKKRLKRLPERHAADQDNNPEDVSDEVAQRQRNFVLTLNEDVQQFNELFMEKEEDSVIHLRTLEDAAKEAHDVEAVSRVFKEFVDFHGQMLLLVHWSILAYTGLVKILKKHHKRTGLLVRAPHLDNLLSQPFCSVEVGPAFLSLATPQVDPFRRDVCVVAREQGVCANNWRRPSKIPLHLPFVRDVQS
;
A
#
# COMPACT_ATOMS: atom_id res chain seq x y z
N MET A 1 17.46 -4.95 -6.03
CA MET A 1 16.24 -5.65 -6.49
C MET A 1 15.64 -4.99 -7.73
N LYS A 2 15.18 -5.78 -8.72
CA LYS A 2 14.53 -5.31 -9.96
C LYS A 2 13.06 -4.94 -9.70
N PHE A 3 12.81 -3.81 -9.03
CA PHE A 3 11.46 -3.39 -8.60
C PHE A 3 10.42 -3.37 -9.72
N GLY A 4 10.77 -2.88 -10.92
CA GLY A 4 9.81 -2.85 -12.03
C GLY A 4 9.34 -4.23 -12.51
N MET A 5 10.11 -5.29 -12.25
CA MET A 5 9.68 -6.66 -12.54
C MET A 5 8.78 -7.20 -11.44
N LEU A 6 9.11 -6.89 -10.18
CA LEU A 6 8.26 -7.20 -9.02
C LEU A 6 6.87 -6.57 -9.20
N LEU A 7 6.80 -5.27 -9.43
CA LEU A 7 5.52 -4.55 -9.57
C LEU A 7 4.69 -5.08 -10.75
N ARG A 8 5.33 -5.48 -11.86
CA ARG A 8 4.63 -6.10 -12.99
C ARG A 8 4.02 -7.44 -12.61
N ASN A 9 4.77 -8.28 -11.91
CA ASN A 9 4.29 -9.60 -11.51
C ASN A 9 3.15 -9.45 -10.50
N SER A 10 3.30 -8.58 -9.50
CA SER A 10 2.22 -8.28 -8.54
C SER A 10 0.97 -7.71 -9.22
N ALA A 11 1.12 -6.85 -10.23
CA ALA A 11 -0.01 -6.36 -11.01
C ALA A 11 -0.72 -7.46 -11.83
N ALA A 12 0.00 -8.49 -12.27
CA ALA A 12 -0.60 -9.63 -12.97
C ALA A 12 -1.49 -10.49 -12.05
N GLU A 13 -1.15 -10.53 -10.76
CA GLU A 13 -1.89 -11.28 -9.74
C GLU A 13 -3.03 -10.45 -9.12
N THR A 14 -2.86 -9.12 -9.06
CA THR A 14 -3.77 -8.21 -8.35
C THR A 14 -4.17 -7.03 -9.26
N PRO A 15 -5.42 -7.01 -9.77
CA PRO A 15 -5.91 -5.94 -10.65
C PRO A 15 -5.73 -4.52 -10.08
N GLU A 16 -5.86 -4.37 -8.77
CA GLU A 16 -5.73 -3.10 -8.02
C GLU A 16 -4.34 -2.49 -8.16
N LEU A 17 -3.31 -3.30 -8.46
CA LEU A 17 -1.93 -2.84 -8.67
C LEU A 17 -1.63 -2.46 -10.13
N GLN A 18 -2.55 -2.69 -11.07
CA GLN A 18 -2.34 -2.37 -12.49
C GLN A 18 -2.20 -0.86 -12.72
N SER A 19 -3.07 -0.06 -12.10
CA SER A 19 -2.99 1.41 -12.17
C SER A 19 -1.63 1.90 -11.68
N LEU A 20 -1.18 1.41 -10.53
CA LEU A 20 0.13 1.73 -9.96
C LEU A 20 1.29 1.34 -10.88
N PHE A 21 1.22 0.17 -11.51
CA PHE A 21 2.24 -0.27 -12.47
C PHE A 21 2.31 0.65 -13.71
N VAL A 22 1.16 1.09 -14.23
CA VAL A 22 1.07 2.01 -15.37
C VAL A 22 1.69 3.36 -15.01
N CYS A 23 1.33 3.96 -13.87
CA CYS A 23 1.92 5.21 -13.38
C CYS A 23 3.45 5.09 -13.24
N TYR A 24 3.93 4.04 -12.58
CA TYR A 24 5.37 3.78 -12.42
C TYR A 24 6.11 3.65 -13.77
N LYS A 25 5.48 2.99 -14.76
CA LYS A 25 6.04 2.84 -16.11
C LYS A 25 6.08 4.19 -16.85
N HIS A 26 5.04 5.00 -16.73
CA HIS A 26 4.96 6.32 -17.34
C HIS A 26 6.03 7.28 -16.77
N LEU A 27 6.18 7.35 -15.44
CA LEU A 27 7.24 8.11 -14.78
C LEU A 27 8.63 7.67 -15.23
N LYS A 28 8.87 6.35 -15.32
CA LYS A 28 10.14 5.83 -15.86
C LYS A 28 10.39 6.25 -17.31
N LYS A 29 9.37 6.30 -18.15
CA LYS A 29 9.49 6.72 -19.55
C LYS A 29 9.82 8.20 -19.65
N ARG A 30 9.16 9.06 -18.86
CA ARG A 30 9.46 10.50 -18.79
C ARG A 30 10.89 10.75 -18.30
N LEU A 31 11.31 10.03 -17.26
CA LEU A 31 12.65 10.15 -16.70
C LEU A 31 13.76 9.85 -17.72
N LYS A 32 13.56 8.88 -18.63
CA LYS A 32 14.51 8.57 -19.72
C LYS A 32 14.72 9.72 -20.71
N ARG A 33 13.84 10.72 -20.75
CA ARG A 33 13.96 11.89 -21.64
C ARG A 33 14.77 13.03 -21.02
N LEU A 34 15.07 12.94 -19.72
CA LEU A 34 15.92 13.91 -19.04
C LEU A 34 17.38 13.70 -19.45
N PRO A 35 18.18 14.77 -19.56
CA PRO A 35 19.60 14.67 -19.84
C PRO A 35 20.32 13.91 -18.73
N GLU A 36 21.41 13.24 -19.09
CA GLU A 36 22.29 12.59 -18.12
C GLU A 36 23.34 13.59 -17.63
N ARG A 37 23.74 13.45 -16.36
CA ARG A 37 24.69 14.35 -15.68
C ARG A 37 26.00 14.61 -16.46
N HIS A 38 26.40 13.66 -17.32
CA HIS A 38 27.66 13.72 -18.09
C HIS A 38 27.47 14.17 -19.56
N ALA A 39 26.25 14.48 -20.00
CA ALA A 39 25.97 14.85 -21.39
C ALA A 39 25.95 16.38 -21.63
N ALA A 40 26.19 17.20 -20.59
CA ALA A 40 26.14 18.66 -20.67
C ALA A 40 27.45 19.30 -21.20
N ASP A 41 28.46 18.51 -21.56
CA ASP A 41 29.81 18.98 -21.94
C ASP A 41 30.03 19.11 -23.47
N GLN A 42 29.00 19.01 -24.32
CA GLN A 42 29.18 19.10 -25.78
C GLN A 42 28.27 20.15 -26.46
N ASP A 43 28.89 21.31 -26.72
CA ASP A 43 28.99 21.95 -28.04
C ASP A 43 27.72 22.49 -28.72
N ASN A 44 26.77 23.05 -27.98
CA ASN A 44 25.66 23.81 -28.58
C ASN A 44 25.31 25.07 -27.77
N ASN A 45 24.71 26.05 -28.46
CA ASN A 45 24.34 27.37 -27.94
C ASN A 45 23.62 27.25 -26.57
N PRO A 46 24.18 27.77 -25.47
CA PRO A 46 23.79 27.39 -24.11
C PRO A 46 22.39 27.85 -23.67
N GLU A 47 21.82 28.87 -24.31
CA GLU A 47 20.53 29.44 -23.88
C GLU A 47 19.32 28.57 -24.25
N ASP A 48 19.24 28.05 -25.48
CA ASP A 48 18.07 27.29 -25.98
C ASP A 48 18.04 25.84 -25.45
N VAL A 49 19.22 25.22 -25.26
CA VAL A 49 19.36 23.89 -24.67
C VAL A 49 18.98 23.90 -23.18
N SER A 50 19.23 25.01 -22.48
CA SER A 50 18.88 25.19 -21.08
C SER A 50 17.36 25.22 -20.87
N ASP A 51 16.63 25.93 -21.73
CA ASP A 51 15.17 26.07 -21.61
C ASP A 51 14.42 24.77 -21.90
N GLU A 52 14.84 24.00 -22.90
CA GLU A 52 14.23 22.70 -23.19
C GLU A 52 14.45 21.70 -22.04
N VAL A 53 15.65 21.67 -21.47
CA VAL A 53 15.98 20.82 -20.31
C VAL A 53 15.16 21.24 -19.09
N ALA A 54 15.06 22.54 -18.83
CA ALA A 54 14.24 23.07 -17.75
C ALA A 54 12.76 22.71 -17.94
N GLN A 55 12.24 22.78 -19.17
CA GLN A 55 10.87 22.38 -19.47
C GLN A 55 10.64 20.88 -19.26
N ARG A 56 11.58 20.02 -19.69
CA ARG A 56 11.50 18.57 -19.44
C ARG A 56 11.52 18.26 -17.94
N GLN A 57 12.30 19.00 -17.15
CA GLN A 57 12.34 18.88 -15.70
C GLN A 57 11.02 19.33 -15.05
N ARG A 58 10.44 20.47 -15.46
CA ARG A 58 9.13 20.93 -15.00
C ARG A 58 8.03 19.91 -15.31
N ASN A 59 8.00 19.40 -16.54
CA ASN A 59 7.03 18.39 -16.97
C ASN A 59 7.15 17.06 -16.20
N PHE A 60 8.36 16.71 -15.75
CA PHE A 60 8.56 15.55 -14.87
C PHE A 60 8.00 15.81 -13.47
N VAL A 61 8.28 16.98 -12.89
CA VAL A 61 7.79 17.37 -11.56
C VAL A 61 6.26 17.45 -11.54
N LEU A 62 5.64 18.05 -12.56
CA LEU A 62 4.19 18.16 -12.68
C LEU A 62 3.53 16.77 -12.65
N THR A 63 3.98 15.85 -13.50
CA THR A 63 3.41 14.49 -13.51
C THR A 63 3.68 13.70 -12.25
N LEU A 64 4.84 13.89 -11.61
CA LEU A 64 5.08 13.27 -10.32
C LEU A 64 4.11 13.79 -9.27
N ASN A 65 3.80 15.08 -9.29
CA ASN A 65 2.85 15.70 -8.36
C ASN A 65 1.42 15.21 -8.63
N GLU A 66 1.01 15.15 -9.89
CA GLU A 66 -0.29 14.58 -10.32
C GLU A 66 -0.43 13.12 -9.89
N ASP A 67 0.58 12.28 -10.14
CA ASP A 67 0.56 10.86 -9.75
C ASP A 67 0.46 10.71 -8.21
N VAL A 68 1.18 11.54 -7.43
CA VAL A 68 1.10 11.51 -5.96
C VAL A 68 -0.28 11.96 -5.46
N GLN A 69 -0.85 13.00 -6.06
CA GLN A 69 -2.20 13.44 -5.73
C GLN A 69 -3.22 12.33 -6.03
N GLN A 70 -3.13 11.70 -7.20
CA GLN A 70 -3.99 10.58 -7.57
C GLN A 70 -3.84 9.41 -6.59
N PHE A 71 -2.64 9.12 -6.10
CA PHE A 71 -2.44 8.07 -5.09
C PHE A 71 -3.11 8.41 -3.76
N ASN A 72 -3.08 9.67 -3.34
CA ASN A 72 -3.79 10.12 -2.15
C ASN A 72 -5.31 9.98 -2.31
N GLU A 73 -5.85 10.43 -3.43
CA GLU A 73 -7.29 10.37 -3.71
C GLU A 73 -7.80 8.92 -3.70
N LEU A 74 -7.11 8.02 -4.42
CA LEU A 74 -7.45 6.60 -4.45
C LEU A 74 -7.35 5.93 -3.09
N PHE A 75 -6.33 6.28 -2.30
CA PHE A 75 -6.15 5.71 -0.97
C PHE A 75 -7.23 6.20 0.00
N MET A 76 -7.53 7.50 0.01
CA MET A 76 -8.53 8.11 0.88
C MET A 76 -9.93 7.57 0.57
N GLU A 77 -10.29 7.43 -0.71
CA GLU A 77 -11.58 6.82 -1.11
C GLU A 77 -11.70 5.40 -0.54
N LYS A 78 -10.64 4.59 -0.66
CA LYS A 78 -10.66 3.22 -0.14
C LYS A 78 -10.64 3.17 1.38
N GLU A 79 -9.94 4.07 2.04
CA GLU A 79 -9.94 4.18 3.50
C GLU A 79 -11.34 4.53 4.01
N GLU A 80 -12.04 5.47 3.38
CA GLU A 80 -13.40 5.84 3.73
C GLU A 80 -14.37 4.66 3.57
N ASP A 81 -14.33 3.97 2.41
CA ASP A 81 -15.09 2.74 2.17
C ASP A 81 -14.86 1.73 3.29
N SER A 82 -13.61 1.61 3.74
CA SER A 82 -13.19 0.64 4.76
C SER A 82 -13.73 0.96 6.14
N VAL A 83 -13.70 2.24 6.53
CA VAL A 83 -14.24 2.70 7.81
C VAL A 83 -15.76 2.50 7.85
N ILE A 84 -16.46 2.78 6.75
CA ILE A 84 -17.90 2.55 6.65
C ILE A 84 -18.21 1.05 6.76
N HIS A 85 -17.49 0.21 6.01
CA HIS A 85 -17.68 -1.24 6.01
C HIS A 85 -17.42 -1.86 7.39
N LEU A 86 -16.37 -1.42 8.10
CA LEU A 86 -16.11 -1.88 9.46
C LEU A 86 -17.30 -1.57 10.39
N ARG A 87 -17.86 -0.36 10.33
CA ARG A 87 -19.02 0.01 11.16
C ARG A 87 -20.22 -0.88 10.86
N THR A 88 -20.49 -1.14 9.58
CA THR A 88 -21.57 -2.07 9.17
C THR A 88 -21.33 -3.48 9.71
N LEU A 89 -20.10 -3.98 9.67
CA LEU A 89 -19.75 -5.29 10.24
C LEU A 89 -19.89 -5.32 11.76
N GLU A 90 -19.50 -4.26 12.46
CA GLU A 90 -19.65 -4.14 13.91
C GLU A 90 -21.13 -4.16 14.33
N ASP A 91 -21.99 -3.48 13.59
CA ASP A 91 -23.43 -3.49 13.85
C ASP A 91 -24.05 -4.85 13.51
N ALA A 92 -23.69 -5.45 12.38
CA ALA A 92 -24.13 -6.81 12.03
C ALA A 92 -23.68 -7.85 13.06
N ALA A 93 -22.50 -7.68 13.66
CA ALA A 93 -21.98 -8.53 14.73
C ALA A 93 -22.81 -8.42 16.01
N LYS A 94 -23.32 -7.22 16.36
CA LYS A 94 -24.16 -7.01 17.56
C LYS A 94 -25.54 -7.64 17.40
N GLU A 95 -26.10 -7.62 16.20
CA GLU A 95 -27.43 -8.15 15.88
C GLU A 95 -27.42 -9.67 15.59
N ALA A 96 -26.24 -10.30 15.49
CA ALA A 96 -26.12 -11.72 15.21
C ALA A 96 -26.33 -12.56 16.48
N HIS A 97 -27.43 -13.31 16.53
CA HIS A 97 -27.79 -14.11 17.71
C HIS A 97 -27.82 -15.63 17.46
N ASP A 98 -27.89 -16.06 16.20
CA ASP A 98 -27.82 -17.47 15.82
C ASP A 98 -26.49 -17.83 15.15
N VAL A 99 -26.18 -19.14 15.11
CA VAL A 99 -24.90 -19.66 14.59
C VAL A 99 -24.69 -19.31 13.12
N GLU A 100 -25.75 -19.27 12.32
CA GLU A 100 -25.65 -18.97 10.89
C GLU A 100 -25.33 -17.48 10.66
N ALA A 101 -25.99 -16.59 11.40
CA ALA A 101 -25.73 -15.16 11.38
C ALA A 101 -24.30 -14.84 11.83
N VAL A 102 -23.86 -15.44 12.94
CA VAL A 102 -22.50 -15.26 13.45
C VAL A 102 -21.45 -15.77 12.45
N SER A 103 -21.67 -16.93 11.84
CA SER A 103 -20.77 -17.51 10.82
C SER A 103 -20.67 -16.62 9.57
N ARG A 104 -21.80 -16.04 9.13
CA ARG A 104 -21.83 -15.10 8.01
C ARG A 104 -21.00 -13.85 8.30
N VAL A 105 -21.24 -13.20 9.44
CA VAL A 105 -20.49 -11.99 9.84
C VAL A 105 -19.00 -12.28 9.98
N PHE A 106 -18.63 -13.45 10.53
CA PHE A 106 -17.22 -13.86 10.62
C PHE A 106 -16.55 -13.96 9.24
N LYS A 107 -17.23 -14.58 8.27
CA LYS A 107 -16.71 -14.72 6.91
C LYS A 107 -16.50 -13.36 6.26
N GLU A 108 -17.49 -12.47 6.37
CA GLU A 108 -17.40 -11.11 5.84
C GLU A 108 -16.27 -10.32 6.50
N PHE A 109 -16.06 -10.48 7.81
CA PHE A 109 -14.93 -9.87 8.51
C PHE A 109 -13.57 -10.36 8.01
N VAL A 110 -13.42 -11.67 7.75
CA VAL A 110 -12.17 -12.23 7.20
C VAL A 110 -11.91 -11.70 5.79
N ASP A 111 -12.95 -11.62 4.95
CA ASP A 111 -12.86 -11.07 3.60
C ASP A 111 -12.47 -9.58 3.65
N PHE A 112 -13.11 -8.80 4.53
CA PHE A 112 -12.76 -7.40 4.79
C PHE A 112 -11.30 -7.22 5.24
N HIS A 113 -10.83 -8.07 6.17
CA HIS A 113 -9.43 -8.05 6.60
C HIS A 113 -8.46 -8.30 5.42
N GLY A 114 -8.81 -9.23 4.53
CA GLY A 114 -8.05 -9.46 3.30
C GLY A 114 -7.97 -8.22 2.40
N GLN A 115 -9.08 -7.49 2.24
CA GLN A 115 -9.13 -6.22 1.51
C GLN A 115 -8.23 -5.15 2.15
N MET A 116 -8.19 -5.08 3.48
CA MET A 116 -7.34 -4.10 4.20
C MET A 116 -5.86 -4.40 4.00
N LEU A 117 -5.48 -5.68 4.06
CA LEU A 117 -4.11 -6.09 3.77
C LEU A 117 -3.69 -5.77 2.34
N LEU A 118 -4.60 -5.94 1.37
CA LEU A 118 -4.35 -5.55 -0.03
C LEU A 118 -4.13 -4.04 -0.18
N LEU A 119 -4.93 -3.20 0.50
CA LEU A 119 -4.77 -1.75 0.49
C LEU A 119 -3.43 -1.31 1.12
N VAL A 120 -3.05 -1.90 2.26
CA VAL A 120 -1.74 -1.63 2.90
C VAL A 120 -0.60 -2.07 1.99
N HIS A 121 -0.70 -3.24 1.37
CA HIS A 121 0.30 -3.72 0.41
C HIS A 121 0.44 -2.78 -0.79
N TRP A 122 -0.69 -2.27 -1.31
CA TRP A 122 -0.71 -1.26 -2.36
C TRP A 122 0.04 0.01 -1.94
N SER A 123 -0.23 0.54 -0.75
CA SER A 123 0.46 1.71 -0.17
C SER A 123 1.98 1.51 -0.11
N ILE A 124 2.43 0.36 0.39
CA ILE A 124 3.85 0.01 0.50
C ILE A 124 4.52 0.00 -0.89
N LEU A 125 3.85 -0.57 -1.88
CA LEU A 125 4.34 -0.61 -3.26
C LEU A 125 4.35 0.78 -3.89
N ALA A 126 3.34 1.62 -3.64
CA ALA A 126 3.27 2.99 -4.13
C ALA A 126 4.42 3.85 -3.59
N TYR A 127 4.60 3.85 -2.26
CA TYR A 127 5.72 4.52 -1.60
C TYR A 127 7.07 4.03 -2.12
N THR A 128 7.25 2.70 -2.19
CA THR A 128 8.48 2.11 -2.71
C THR A 128 8.74 2.56 -4.15
N GLY A 129 7.70 2.56 -5.00
CA GLY A 129 7.75 3.03 -6.38
C GLY A 129 8.24 4.46 -6.49
N LEU A 130 7.66 5.37 -5.72
CA LEU A 130 8.06 6.78 -5.66
C LEU A 130 9.51 6.94 -5.23
N VAL A 131 9.94 6.31 -4.13
CA VAL A 131 11.34 6.37 -3.69
C VAL A 131 12.29 5.86 -4.77
N LYS A 132 11.91 4.81 -5.52
CA LYS A 132 12.72 4.31 -6.65
C LYS A 132 12.76 5.27 -7.82
N ILE A 133 11.67 5.99 -8.13
CA ILE A 133 11.65 7.04 -9.15
C ILE A 133 12.55 8.21 -8.75
N LEU A 134 12.41 8.70 -7.52
CA LEU A 134 13.23 9.80 -6.98
C LEU A 134 14.72 9.47 -7.00
N LYS A 135 15.10 8.28 -6.47
CA LYS A 135 16.50 7.81 -6.52
C LYS A 135 17.02 7.68 -7.94
N LYS A 136 16.17 7.25 -8.89
CA LYS A 136 16.54 7.12 -10.30
C LYS A 136 16.72 8.50 -10.96
N HIS A 137 15.90 9.48 -10.61
CA HIS A 137 16.00 10.84 -11.11
C HIS A 137 17.32 11.45 -10.64
N HIS A 138 17.60 11.38 -9.34
CA HIS A 138 18.82 11.89 -8.75
C HIS A 138 20.07 11.24 -9.38
N LYS A 139 20.07 9.92 -9.59
CA LYS A 139 21.17 9.24 -10.27
C LYS A 139 21.39 9.72 -11.71
N ARG A 140 20.33 10.12 -12.42
CA ARG A 140 20.39 10.53 -13.83
C ARG A 140 20.82 11.98 -13.99
N THR A 141 20.23 12.89 -13.21
CA THR A 141 20.40 14.34 -13.36
C THR A 141 21.40 14.94 -12.36
N GLY A 142 21.66 14.27 -11.24
CA GLY A 142 22.43 14.81 -10.12
C GLY A 142 21.64 15.78 -9.23
N LEU A 143 20.40 16.13 -9.59
CA LEU A 143 19.57 17.11 -8.89
C LEU A 143 18.62 16.43 -7.90
N LEU A 144 18.24 17.15 -6.85
CA LEU A 144 17.14 16.75 -5.98
C LEU A 144 15.84 17.28 -6.58
N VAL A 145 14.83 16.41 -6.66
CA VAL A 145 13.48 16.82 -7.08
C VAL A 145 12.85 17.62 -5.95
N ARG A 146 12.42 18.84 -6.22
CA ARG A 146 11.56 19.62 -5.33
C ARG A 146 10.15 19.61 -5.92
N ALA A 147 9.17 19.17 -5.15
CA ALA A 147 7.77 19.19 -5.54
C ALA A 147 6.91 19.36 -4.27
N PRO A 148 5.77 20.09 -4.33
CA PRO A 148 4.95 20.38 -3.16
C PRO A 148 4.56 19.14 -2.35
N HIS A 149 4.15 18.04 -2.99
CA HIS A 149 3.78 16.81 -2.27
C HIS A 149 4.97 15.98 -1.75
N LEU A 150 6.20 16.30 -2.17
CA LEU A 150 7.39 15.59 -1.70
C LEU A 150 7.96 16.15 -0.40
N ASP A 151 7.76 17.45 -0.14
CA ASP A 151 8.27 18.12 1.06
C ASP A 151 7.69 17.49 2.34
N ASN A 152 6.45 17.01 2.27
CA ASN A 152 5.77 16.25 3.32
C ASN A 152 5.38 14.83 2.86
N LEU A 153 6.26 14.15 2.12
CA LEU A 153 5.96 12.83 1.53
C LEU A 153 5.49 11.80 2.56
N LEU A 154 6.12 11.77 3.73
CA LEU A 154 5.77 10.82 4.80
C LEU A 154 4.42 11.14 5.46
N SER A 155 3.94 12.37 5.31
CA SER A 155 2.63 12.81 5.81
C SER A 155 1.55 12.75 4.74
N GLN A 156 1.86 12.27 3.53
CA GLN A 156 0.84 12.05 2.51
C GLN A 156 -0.09 10.90 2.94
N PRO A 157 -1.40 10.99 2.72
CA PRO A 157 -2.38 9.96 3.08
C PRO A 157 -1.96 8.52 2.74
N PHE A 158 -1.51 8.25 1.51
CA PHE A 158 -1.11 6.87 1.15
C PHE A 158 0.17 6.38 1.86
N CYS A 159 0.99 7.29 2.42
CA CYS A 159 2.21 6.98 3.19
C CYS A 159 1.94 6.87 4.69
N SER A 160 1.09 7.75 5.22
CA SER A 160 0.72 7.82 6.63
C SER A 160 -0.52 6.98 6.84
N VAL A 161 -0.35 5.65 6.79
CA VAL A 161 -1.44 4.71 7.09
C VAL A 161 -1.71 4.75 8.60
N GLU A 162 -2.34 5.83 9.09
CA GLU A 162 -2.71 6.02 10.50
C GLU A 162 -3.68 4.93 10.98
N VAL A 163 -4.41 4.35 10.04
CA VAL A 163 -5.36 3.24 10.21
C VAL A 163 -4.70 1.85 10.27
N GLY A 164 -3.45 1.70 9.83
CA GLY A 164 -2.77 0.40 9.72
C GLY A 164 -2.58 -0.28 11.07
N PRO A 165 -1.98 0.39 12.07
CA PRO A 165 -1.85 -0.15 13.42
C PRO A 165 -3.20 -0.38 14.10
N ALA A 166 -4.19 0.49 13.87
CA ALA A 166 -5.52 0.36 14.46
C ALA A 166 -6.29 -0.84 13.88
N PHE A 167 -6.28 -1.08 12.56
CA PHE A 167 -6.95 -2.22 11.94
C PHE A 167 -6.22 -3.55 12.16
N LEU A 168 -4.88 -3.56 12.11
CA LEU A 168 -4.09 -4.75 12.45
C LEU A 168 -4.24 -5.10 13.93
N SER A 169 -4.35 -4.08 14.80
CA SER A 169 -4.66 -4.25 16.21
C SER A 169 -6.10 -4.73 16.41
N LEU A 170 -7.13 -4.12 15.84
CA LEU A 170 -8.53 -4.55 16.01
C LEU A 170 -8.76 -6.03 15.64
N ALA A 171 -8.03 -6.56 14.67
CA ALA A 171 -8.07 -7.97 14.31
C ALA A 171 -7.52 -8.93 15.40
N THR A 172 -6.86 -8.45 16.46
CA THR A 172 -6.22 -9.32 17.47
C THR A 172 -6.96 -9.40 18.83
N PRO A 173 -7.51 -8.32 19.43
CA PRO A 173 -8.35 -8.40 20.63
C PRO A 173 -9.86 -8.46 20.35
N GLN A 174 -10.41 -7.96 19.22
CA GLN A 174 -11.87 -8.00 18.97
C GLN A 174 -12.33 -9.31 18.33
N VAL A 175 -11.44 -10.00 17.62
CA VAL A 175 -11.70 -11.33 17.05
C VAL A 175 -11.68 -12.40 18.14
N ASP A 176 -10.99 -12.18 19.26
CA ASP A 176 -10.83 -13.19 20.32
C ASP A 176 -12.13 -13.44 21.14
N PRO A 177 -12.93 -12.41 21.51
CA PRO A 177 -14.29 -12.56 22.02
C PRO A 177 -15.22 -13.20 20.99
N PHE A 178 -15.24 -12.70 19.75
CA PHE A 178 -16.09 -13.27 18.69
C PHE A 178 -15.78 -14.75 18.45
N ARG A 179 -14.50 -15.13 18.43
CA ARG A 179 -14.05 -16.53 18.30
C ARG A 179 -14.40 -17.37 19.53
N ARG A 180 -14.41 -16.80 20.74
CA ARG A 180 -14.89 -17.48 21.95
C ARG A 180 -16.39 -17.67 21.92
N ASP A 181 -17.16 -16.65 21.53
CA ASP A 181 -18.62 -16.70 21.48
C ASP A 181 -19.09 -17.68 20.40
N VAL A 182 -18.47 -17.67 19.21
CA VAL A 182 -18.67 -18.70 18.18
C VAL A 182 -18.38 -20.10 18.74
N CYS A 183 -17.27 -20.29 19.47
CA CYS A 183 -16.91 -21.58 20.07
C CYS A 183 -17.85 -22.01 21.20
N VAL A 184 -18.37 -21.07 21.99
CA VAL A 184 -19.29 -21.32 23.10
C VAL A 184 -20.66 -21.71 22.55
N VAL A 185 -21.22 -20.92 21.63
CA VAL A 185 -22.52 -21.19 20.98
C VAL A 185 -22.46 -22.52 20.20
N ALA A 186 -21.39 -22.78 19.45
CA ALA A 186 -21.22 -24.04 18.73
C ALA A 186 -21.08 -25.27 19.65
N ARG A 187 -20.68 -25.08 20.92
CA ARG A 187 -20.54 -26.14 21.92
C ARG A 187 -21.84 -26.39 22.68
N GLU A 188 -22.60 -25.33 22.97
CA GLU A 188 -23.92 -25.41 23.60
C GLU A 188 -24.97 -26.06 22.69
N GLN A 189 -24.84 -25.89 21.37
CA GLN A 189 -25.73 -26.51 20.38
C GLN A 189 -25.28 -27.91 19.92
N GLY A 190 -24.22 -28.48 20.53
CA GLY A 190 -23.76 -29.84 20.24
C GLY A 190 -23.15 -30.05 18.85
N VAL A 191 -22.81 -28.97 18.12
CA VAL A 191 -22.30 -29.01 16.74
C VAL A 191 -20.78 -29.31 16.70
N CYS A 192 -20.09 -29.21 17.83
CA CYS A 192 -18.64 -29.42 17.92
C CYS A 192 -18.23 -30.91 17.93
N ALA A 193 -18.25 -31.56 16.77
CA ALA A 193 -17.45 -32.75 16.52
C ALA A 193 -16.08 -32.33 15.95
N ASN A 194 -15.06 -32.37 16.82
CA ASN A 194 -13.63 -32.33 16.50
C ASN A 194 -12.96 -30.95 16.27
N ASN A 195 -12.40 -30.45 17.38
CA ASN A 195 -11.02 -29.98 17.49
C ASN A 195 -10.59 -28.66 16.80
N TRP A 196 -11.33 -27.57 17.01
CA TRP A 196 -10.77 -26.20 16.91
C TRP A 196 -9.90 -25.86 18.14
N ARG A 197 -8.96 -26.74 18.53
CA ARG A 197 -7.94 -26.34 19.52
C ARG A 197 -7.04 -25.28 18.90
N ARG A 198 -6.76 -24.21 19.65
CA ARG A 198 -5.61 -23.33 19.40
C ARG A 198 -4.41 -24.19 19.00
N PRO A 199 -3.72 -23.91 17.88
CA PRO A 199 -2.35 -24.41 17.72
C PRO A 199 -1.59 -23.86 18.93
N SER A 200 -1.16 -24.76 19.82
CA SER A 200 -0.70 -24.37 21.15
C SER A 200 0.62 -23.59 21.12
N LYS A 201 1.30 -23.50 19.97
CA LYS A 201 2.42 -22.60 19.72
C LYS A 201 2.46 -22.31 18.22
N ILE A 202 2.32 -21.06 17.80
CA ILE A 202 2.90 -20.63 16.53
C ILE A 202 4.41 -20.63 16.80
N PRO A 203 5.24 -21.40 16.06
CA PRO A 203 6.67 -21.32 16.21
C PRO A 203 7.09 -19.92 15.77
N LEU A 204 7.42 -19.05 16.74
CA LEU A 204 8.16 -17.82 16.49
C LEU A 204 9.60 -18.20 16.11
N HIS A 205 9.77 -18.69 14.89
CA HIS A 205 11.07 -18.76 14.23
C HIS A 205 10.87 -18.68 12.71
N LEU A 206 10.65 -17.46 12.23
CA LEU A 206 10.98 -17.08 10.86
C LEU A 206 12.34 -16.35 10.91
N PRO A 207 13.41 -16.86 10.28
CA PRO A 207 14.73 -16.25 10.31
C PRO A 207 14.87 -15.21 9.19
N PHE A 208 14.53 -13.94 9.46
CA PHE A 208 14.88 -12.75 8.66
C PHE A 208 14.26 -11.57 9.42
N VAL A 209 14.93 -10.58 10.01
CA VAL A 209 16.12 -9.79 9.64
C VAL A 209 16.68 -9.24 10.96
N ARG A 210 17.94 -9.53 11.27
CA ARG A 210 18.76 -8.65 12.11
C ARG A 210 19.93 -8.19 11.24
N ASP A 211 20.41 -6.98 11.56
CA ASP A 211 21.56 -6.28 11.01
C ASP A 211 21.24 -5.16 10.02
N VAL A 212 20.75 -4.04 10.56
CA VAL A 212 21.34 -2.72 10.28
C VAL A 212 21.27 -1.89 11.57
N GLN A 213 22.25 -2.07 12.45
CA GLN A 213 22.78 -1.02 13.32
C GLN A 213 24.08 -1.51 13.96
N SER A 214 25.18 -1.22 13.26
CA SER A 214 26.53 -0.95 13.80
C SER A 214 27.27 -0.14 12.75
#